data_AF-A0A7Z7YRZ1-F1
#
_entry.id   AF-A0A7Z7YRZ1-F1
#
_cell.length_a   1.000
_cell.length_b   1.000
_cell.length_c   1.000
_cell.angle_alpha   90.00
_cell.angle_beta   90.00
_cell.angle_gamma   90.00
#
_symmetry.space_group_name_H-M   'P 1'
#
loop_
_entity.id
_entity.type
_entity.pdbx_description
1 polymer ?
#
loop_
_entity_poly.entity_id
_entity_poly.type
_entity_poly.pdbx_seq_one_letter_code
_entity_poly.pdbx_strand_id
1 'polypeptide(L)'
;NLVVALTDHIIFAYKRLKQNQLISNPFAMETKYLYSDAYQLAAKVIERLNQQLDVQFPEDEIGFIALHIASNSEELSMREMSLINQLINKSITIIESDLNHQVDQSSVQYQRFIRHVQFLIRRLRQNEAIHAQNDFIEMI
;
A
#
# COMPACT_ATOMS: atom_id res chain seq x y z
N ASN A 1 8.91 3.01 16.24
CA ASN A 1 10.20 3.71 16.11
C ASN A 1 10.53 3.80 14.62
N LEU A 2 9.98 4.81 13.94
CA LEU A 2 10.09 4.98 12.48
C LEU A 2 11.54 5.10 12.01
N VAL A 3 12.33 5.91 12.73
CA VAL A 3 13.73 6.21 12.34
C VAL A 3 14.56 4.94 12.29
N VAL A 4 14.49 4.10 13.31
CA VAL A 4 15.27 2.84 13.34
C VAL A 4 14.82 1.89 12.22
N ALA A 5 13.53 1.63 12.11
CA ALA A 5 13.00 0.68 11.11
C ALA A 5 13.29 1.12 9.67
N LEU A 6 13.15 2.42 9.39
CA LEU A 6 13.42 2.97 8.07
C LEU A 6 14.93 2.98 7.75
N THR A 7 15.77 3.28 8.75
CA THR A 7 17.23 3.25 8.57
C THR A 7 17.70 1.83 8.27
N ASP A 8 17.21 0.83 9.01
CA ASP A 8 17.51 -0.58 8.73
C ASP A 8 17.07 -0.96 7.31
N HIS A 9 15.84 -0.62 6.92
CA HIS A 9 15.34 -0.88 5.56
C HIS A 9 16.24 -0.28 4.49
N ILE A 10 16.63 1.00 4.61
CA ILE A 10 17.51 1.67 3.64
C ILE A 10 18.89 1.01 3.57
N ILE A 11 19.47 0.65 4.73
CA ILE A 11 20.77 -0.05 4.77
C ILE A 11 20.68 -1.39 4.05
N PHE A 12 19.62 -2.17 4.29
CA PHE A 12 19.42 -3.45 3.61
C PHE A 12 19.15 -3.26 2.11
N ALA A 13 18.30 -2.30 1.72
CA ALA A 13 18.03 -1.98 0.33
C ALA A 13 19.31 -1.60 -0.43
N TYR A 14 20.14 -0.73 0.15
CA TYR A 14 21.44 -0.37 -0.41
C TYR A 14 22.36 -1.59 -0.60
N LYS A 15 22.48 -2.45 0.42
CA LYS A 15 23.29 -3.68 0.34
C LYS A 15 22.81 -4.62 -0.77
N ARG A 16 21.49 -4.80 -0.91
CA ARG A 16 20.88 -5.62 -1.97
C ARG A 16 21.20 -5.06 -3.36
N LEU A 17 21.09 -3.75 -3.54
CA LEU A 17 21.38 -3.10 -4.82
C LEU A 17 22.85 -3.27 -5.22
N LYS A 18 23.78 -3.16 -4.27
CA LYS A 18 25.20 -3.46 -4.53
C LYS A 18 25.46 -4.91 -4.95
N GLN A 19 24.58 -5.82 -4.58
CA GLN A 19 24.62 -7.23 -4.96
C GLN A 19 23.77 -7.55 -6.20
N ASN A 20 23.26 -6.54 -6.90
CA ASN A 20 22.33 -6.66 -8.03
C ASN A 20 21.07 -7.48 -7.70
N GLN A 21 20.64 -7.46 -6.43
CA GLN A 21 19.40 -8.08 -5.99
C GLN A 21 18.28 -7.06 -6.07
N LEU A 22 17.44 -7.21 -7.09
CA LEU A 22 16.23 -6.41 -7.25
C LEU A 22 15.06 -7.06 -6.50
N ILE A 23 14.22 -6.23 -5.91
CA ILE A 23 12.97 -6.66 -5.28
C ILE A 23 11.82 -5.91 -5.92
N SER A 24 10.68 -6.59 -6.03
CA SER A 24 9.44 -5.97 -6.47
C SER A 24 8.50 -5.82 -5.29
N ASN A 25 7.77 -4.70 -5.26
CA ASN A 25 6.69 -4.45 -4.34
C ASN A 25 5.36 -4.89 -4.99
N PRO A 26 4.80 -6.04 -4.57
CA PRO A 26 3.53 -6.54 -5.14
C PRO A 26 2.33 -5.63 -4.80
N PHE A 27 2.52 -4.62 -3.95
CA PHE A 27 1.48 -3.71 -3.48
C PHE A 27 1.73 -2.26 -3.91
N ALA A 28 2.52 -2.03 -4.96
CA ALA A 28 2.93 -0.69 -5.36
C ALA A 28 1.73 0.22 -5.69
N MET A 29 0.73 -0.30 -6.39
CA MET A 29 -0.47 0.45 -6.76
C MET A 29 -1.35 0.74 -5.55
N GLU A 30 -1.65 -0.27 -4.74
CA GLU A 30 -2.45 -0.11 -3.52
C GLU A 30 -1.77 0.87 -2.57
N THR A 31 -0.46 0.74 -2.38
CA THR A 31 0.30 1.64 -1.50
C THR A 31 0.22 3.08 -2.00
N LYS A 32 0.37 3.30 -3.31
CA LYS A 32 0.28 4.62 -3.93
C LYS A 32 -1.08 5.28 -3.74
N TYR A 33 -2.17 4.51 -3.85
CA TYR A 33 -3.52 5.05 -3.74
C TYR A 33 -4.06 5.16 -2.31
N LEU A 34 -3.73 4.19 -1.45
CA LEU A 34 -4.20 4.15 -0.06
C LEU A 34 -3.38 5.08 0.84
N TYR A 35 -2.09 5.28 0.53
CA TYR A 35 -1.15 6.05 1.34
C TYR A 35 -0.44 7.12 0.51
N SER A 36 -1.20 7.91 -0.27
CA SER A 36 -0.65 8.83 -1.27
C SER A 36 0.35 9.84 -0.70
N ASP A 37 0.08 10.35 0.50
CA ASP A 37 0.95 11.34 1.15
C ASP A 37 2.28 10.70 1.56
N ALA A 38 2.21 9.50 2.15
CA ALA A 38 3.39 8.72 2.50
C ALA A 38 4.18 8.33 1.24
N TYR A 39 3.50 7.99 0.14
CA TYR A 39 4.12 7.68 -1.14
C TYR A 39 4.85 8.87 -1.75
N GLN A 40 4.23 10.06 -1.76
CA GLN A 40 4.89 11.28 -2.23
C GLN A 40 6.10 11.65 -1.37
N LEU A 41 6.02 11.47 -0.05
CA LEU A 41 7.15 11.69 0.85
C LEU A 41 8.27 10.67 0.58
N ALA A 42 7.92 9.40 0.42
CA ALA A 42 8.87 8.33 0.09
C ALA A 42 9.59 8.59 -1.24
N ALA A 43 8.88 9.11 -2.25
CA ALA A 43 9.48 9.45 -3.54
C ALA A 43 10.57 10.53 -3.39
N LYS A 44 10.31 11.57 -2.58
CA LYS A 44 11.30 12.61 -2.27
C LYS A 44 12.49 12.06 -1.48
N VAL A 45 12.26 11.07 -0.60
CA VAL A 45 13.34 10.40 0.13
C VAL A 45 14.23 9.63 -0.85
N ILE A 46 13.66 8.84 -1.75
CA ILE A 46 14.39 8.10 -2.79
C ILE A 46 15.18 9.04 -3.69
N GLU A 47 14.58 10.15 -4.13
CA GLU A 47 15.26 11.16 -4.94
C GLU A 47 16.53 11.68 -4.25
N ARG A 48 16.44 12.02 -2.96
CA ARG A 48 17.59 12.47 -2.17
C ARG A 48 18.64 11.38 -1.99
N LEU A 49 18.23 10.13 -1.76
CA LEU A 49 19.15 9.01 -1.63
C LEU A 49 19.92 8.76 -2.93
N ASN A 50 19.25 8.81 -4.08
CA ASN A 50 19.87 8.67 -5.40
C ASN A 50 20.86 9.81 -5.73
N GLN A 51 20.71 10.99 -5.12
CA GLN A 51 21.66 12.11 -5.25
C GLN A 51 22.91 11.95 -4.36
N GLN A 52 22.79 11.23 -3.24
CA GLN A 52 23.84 11.12 -2.23
C GLN A 52 24.62 9.80 -2.27
N LEU A 53 24.02 8.75 -2.83
CA LEU A 53 24.57 7.40 -2.84
C LEU A 53 24.95 6.98 -4.25
N ASP A 54 25.87 6.04 -4.34
CA ASP A 54 26.42 5.49 -5.59
C ASP A 54 25.61 4.27 -6.08
N VAL A 55 24.28 4.36 -5.94
CA VAL A 55 23.29 3.39 -6.41
C VAL A 55 22.04 4.12 -6.92
N GLN A 56 21.23 3.43 -7.72
CA GLN A 56 19.91 3.90 -8.11
C GLN A 56 18.86 2.97 -7.49
N PHE A 57 18.07 3.52 -6.57
CA PHE A 57 16.97 2.78 -5.96
C PHE A 57 15.81 2.64 -6.97
N PRO A 58 15.24 1.43 -7.12
CA PRO A 58 14.09 1.21 -8.00
C PRO A 58 12.81 1.83 -7.44
N GLU A 59 11.82 2.04 -8.30
CA GLU A 59 10.51 2.62 -7.92
C GLU A 59 9.81 1.81 -6.82
N ASP A 60 9.99 0.49 -6.79
CA ASP A 60 9.45 -0.40 -5.75
C ASP A 60 9.83 0.04 -4.32
N GLU A 61 11.02 0.63 -4.14
CA GLU A 61 11.49 1.13 -2.85
C GLU A 61 10.71 2.36 -2.37
N ILE A 62 10.10 3.13 -3.28
CA ILE A 62 9.14 4.18 -2.90
C ILE A 62 7.97 3.57 -2.15
N GLY A 63 7.43 2.46 -2.65
CA GLY A 63 6.32 1.76 -2.00
C GLY A 63 6.71 1.17 -0.63
N PHE A 64 7.90 0.58 -0.51
CA PHE A 64 8.34 0.05 0.80
C PHE A 64 8.56 1.15 1.84
N ILE A 65 9.22 2.25 1.46
CA ILE A 65 9.41 3.40 2.34
C ILE A 65 8.06 4.03 2.71
N ALA A 66 7.13 4.12 1.76
CA ALA A 66 5.78 4.63 2.01
C ALA A 66 5.05 3.78 3.07
N LEU A 67 5.16 2.45 3.02
CA LEU A 67 4.57 1.57 4.04
C LEU A 67 5.20 1.80 5.42
N HIS A 68 6.53 2.00 5.51
CA HIS A 68 7.18 2.35 6.77
C HIS A 68 6.63 3.66 7.35
N ILE A 69 6.52 4.71 6.52
CA ILE A 69 5.97 6.01 6.92
C ILE A 69 4.51 5.86 7.35
N ALA A 70 3.67 5.25 6.51
CA ALA A 70 2.24 5.09 6.76
C ALA A 70 1.98 4.30 8.04
N SER A 71 2.73 3.23 8.30
CA SER A 71 2.57 2.41 9.52
C SER A 71 2.91 3.15 10.82
N ASN A 72 3.52 4.33 10.74
CA ASN A 72 3.78 5.19 11.90
C ASN A 72 2.77 6.32 12.05
N SER A 73 2.04 6.64 10.99
CA SER A 73 0.99 7.69 10.97
C SER A 73 -0.41 7.11 11.15
N GLU A 74 -0.63 5.86 10.75
CA GLU A 74 -1.91 5.15 10.83
C GLU A 74 -1.99 4.25 12.08
N GLU A 75 -3.22 3.90 12.49
CA GLU A 75 -3.48 2.88 13.53
C GLU A 75 -3.23 1.44 13.05
N LEU A 76 -2.68 1.26 11.85
CA LEU A 76 -2.40 -0.03 11.23
C LEU A 76 -0.90 -0.33 11.28
N SER A 77 -0.55 -1.49 11.81
CA SER A 77 0.81 -2.02 11.72
C SER A 77 1.16 -2.40 10.27
N MET A 78 2.46 -2.43 9.93
CA MET A 78 2.91 -2.90 8.60
C MET A 78 2.36 -4.29 8.23
N ARG A 79 2.24 -5.19 9.21
CA ARG A 79 1.67 -6.53 9.01
C ARG A 79 0.21 -6.44 8.58
N GLU A 80 -0.57 -5.58 9.21
CA GLU A 80 -1.99 -5.39 8.87
C GLU A 80 -2.14 -4.74 7.49
N MET A 81 -1.34 -3.72 7.18
CA MET A 81 -1.33 -3.12 5.85
C MET A 81 -1.02 -4.16 4.77
N SER A 82 -0.03 -5.02 5.02
CA SER A 82 0.29 -6.14 4.12
C SER A 82 -0.88 -7.11 3.93
N LEU A 83 -1.58 -7.48 5.01
CA LEU A 83 -2.76 -8.35 4.93
C LEU A 83 -3.91 -7.70 4.13
N ILE A 84 -4.13 -6.40 4.30
CA ILE A 84 -5.15 -5.64 3.54
C ILE A 84 -4.82 -5.70 2.04
N ASN A 85 -3.57 -5.43 1.67
CA ASN A 85 -3.15 -5.47 0.28
C ASN A 85 -3.21 -6.89 -0.30
N GLN A 86 -2.89 -7.92 0.48
CA GLN A 86 -3.07 -9.32 0.05
C GLN A 86 -4.55 -9.67 -0.17
N LEU A 87 -5.45 -9.17 0.67
CA LEU A 87 -6.88 -9.38 0.49
C LEU A 87 -7.38 -8.71 -0.80
N ILE A 88 -6.97 -7.45 -1.03
CA ILE A 88 -7.29 -6.72 -2.26
C ILE A 88 -6.84 -7.54 -3.47
N ASN A 89 -5.57 -7.98 -3.50
CA ASN A 89 -5.04 -8.76 -4.62
C ASN A 89 -5.81 -10.06 -4.85
N LYS A 90 -6.12 -10.81 -3.79
CA LYS A 90 -6.95 -12.02 -3.89
C LYS A 90 -8.34 -11.72 -4.44
N SER A 91 -8.98 -10.65 -3.98
CA SER A 91 -10.30 -10.24 -4.49
C SER A 91 -10.24 -9.89 -5.97
N ILE A 92 -9.19 -9.19 -6.43
CA ILE A 92 -9.00 -8.91 -7.85
C ILE A 92 -8.82 -10.20 -8.64
N THR A 93 -7.96 -11.13 -8.19
CA THR A 93 -7.77 -12.42 -8.86
C THR A 93 -9.08 -13.19 -9.03
N ILE A 94 -9.95 -13.18 -8.01
CA ILE A 94 -11.27 -13.83 -8.09
C ILE A 94 -12.15 -13.12 -9.13
N ILE A 95 -12.24 -11.78 -9.08
CA ILE A 95 -13.04 -10.98 -10.02
C ILE A 95 -12.59 -11.23 -11.46
N GLU A 96 -11.28 -11.21 -11.71
CA GLU A 96 -10.72 -11.41 -13.05
C GLU A 96 -10.98 -12.82 -13.58
N SER A 97 -10.84 -13.83 -12.72
CA SER A 97 -11.10 -15.23 -13.05
C SER A 97 -12.57 -15.47 -13.36
N ASP A 98 -13.49 -14.95 -12.54
CA ASP A 98 -14.92 -15.21 -12.65
C ASP A 98 -15.56 -14.44 -13.81
N LEU A 99 -15.07 -13.24 -14.11
CA LEU A 99 -15.60 -12.39 -15.18
C LEU A 99 -14.83 -12.53 -16.51
N ASN A 100 -13.72 -13.28 -16.52
CA ASN A 100 -12.82 -13.42 -17.66
C ASN A 100 -12.40 -12.05 -18.25
N HIS A 101 -12.12 -11.09 -17.37
CA HIS A 101 -11.77 -9.71 -17.72
C HIS A 101 -10.68 -9.20 -16.79
N GLN A 102 -9.66 -8.52 -17.35
CA GLN A 102 -8.61 -7.91 -16.54
C GLN A 102 -9.10 -6.62 -15.89
N VAL A 103 -8.78 -6.44 -14.61
CA VAL A 103 -9.09 -5.19 -13.90
C VAL A 103 -8.01 -4.16 -14.20
N ASP A 104 -8.42 -3.03 -14.77
CA ASP A 104 -7.55 -1.87 -14.92
C ASP A 104 -7.26 -1.22 -13.56
N GLN A 105 -6.05 -1.48 -13.04
CA GLN A 105 -5.58 -0.93 -11.75
C GLN A 105 -5.30 0.57 -11.79
N SER A 106 -5.29 1.20 -12.97
CA SER A 106 -5.23 2.67 -13.11
C SER A 106 -6.60 3.33 -12.99
N SER A 107 -7.67 2.55 -13.13
CA SER A 107 -9.04 3.06 -13.16
C SER A 107 -9.52 3.63 -11.83
N VAL A 108 -10.47 4.58 -11.90
CA VAL A 108 -11.14 5.13 -10.71
C VAL A 108 -11.97 4.04 -10.00
N GLN A 109 -12.46 3.04 -10.73
CA GLN A 109 -13.21 1.91 -10.20
C GLN A 109 -12.34 1.09 -9.25
N TYR A 110 -11.13 0.75 -9.68
CA TYR A 110 -10.16 0.05 -8.84
C TYR A 110 -9.78 0.87 -7.60
N GLN A 111 -9.50 2.16 -7.78
CA GLN A 111 -9.18 3.06 -6.66
C GLN A 111 -10.32 3.16 -5.62
N ARG A 112 -11.57 3.20 -6.08
CA ARG A 112 -12.74 3.15 -5.18
C ARG A 112 -12.83 1.81 -4.47
N PHE A 113 -12.65 0.71 -5.20
CA PHE A 113 -12.71 -0.64 -4.64
C PHE A 113 -11.72 -0.82 -3.48
N ILE A 114 -10.44 -0.51 -3.69
CA ILE A 114 -9.41 -0.66 -2.64
C ILE A 114 -9.71 0.21 -1.41
N ARG A 115 -10.25 1.42 -1.62
CA ARG A 115 -10.63 2.33 -0.53
C ARG A 115 -11.80 1.77 0.27
N HIS A 116 -12.82 1.22 -0.40
CA HIS A 116 -13.95 0.59 0.29
C HIS A 116 -13.52 -0.64 1.09
N VAL A 117 -12.64 -1.49 0.54
CA VAL A 117 -12.07 -2.64 1.27
C VAL A 117 -11.30 -2.17 2.51
N GLN A 118 -10.47 -1.14 2.38
CA GLN A 118 -9.73 -0.58 3.51
C GLN A 118 -10.67 -0.05 4.61
N PHE A 119 -11.72 0.71 4.25
CA PHE A 119 -12.72 1.19 5.21
C PHE A 119 -13.50 0.06 5.88
N LEU A 120 -13.89 -0.96 5.12
CA LEU A 120 -14.55 -2.14 5.67
C LEU A 120 -13.68 -2.80 6.75
N ILE A 121 -12.40 -3.01 6.47
CA ILE A 121 -11.47 -3.62 7.43
C ILE A 121 -11.27 -2.74 8.66
N ARG A 122 -11.18 -1.41 8.49
CA ARG A 122 -11.11 -0.46 9.62
C ARG A 122 -12.33 -0.56 10.52
N ARG A 123 -13.53 -0.54 9.94
CA ARG A 123 -14.80 -0.67 10.69
C ARG A 123 -14.91 -1.99 11.44
N LEU A 124 -14.58 -3.11 10.78
CA LEU A 124 -14.57 -4.43 11.41
C LEU A 124 -13.60 -4.51 12.60
N ARG A 125 -12.45 -3.82 12.52
CA ARG A 125 -11.47 -3.75 13.64
C ARG A 125 -11.98 -2.90 14.81
N GLN A 126 -12.71 -1.83 14.54
CA GLN A 126 -13.24 -0.92 15.56
C GLN A 126 -14.49 -1.48 16.27
N ASN A 127 -14.94 -2.69 15.90
CA ASN A 127 -16.15 -3.32 16.42
C ASN A 127 -17.39 -2.42 16.26
N GLU A 128 -17.34 -1.49 15.28
CA GLU A 128 -18.48 -0.68 14.90
C GLU A 128 -19.50 -1.62 14.27
N ALA A 129 -20.47 -2.07 15.07
CA ALA A 129 -21.69 -2.63 14.55
C ALA A 129 -22.21 -1.64 13.52
N ILE A 130 -22.41 -2.13 12.29
CA ILE A 130 -22.94 -1.36 11.18
C ILE A 130 -24.29 -0.83 11.64
N HIS A 131 -24.33 0.40 12.14
CA HIS A 131 -25.53 1.21 12.11
C HIS A 131 -25.74 1.49 10.63
N ALA A 132 -26.34 0.52 9.95
CA ALA A 132 -26.84 0.70 8.61
C ALA A 132 -27.74 1.93 8.70
N GLN A 133 -27.31 3.01 8.07
CA GLN A 133 -28.16 4.17 7.92
C GLN A 133 -29.32 3.67 7.04
N ASN A 134 -30.50 3.55 7.65
CA ASN A 134 -31.71 3.01 7.04
C ASN A 134 -32.07 3.69 5.70
N ASP A 135 -31.47 4.85 5.42
CA ASP A 135 -31.58 5.64 4.20
C ASP A 135 -31.31 4.84 2.90
N PHE A 136 -30.48 3.78 2.93
CA PHE A 136 -30.22 2.97 1.72
C PHE A 136 -31.28 1.87 1.49
N ILE A 137 -31.97 1.43 2.55
CA ILE A 137 -33.05 0.43 2.46
C ILE A 137 -34.36 1.10 2.04
N GLU A 138 -34.57 2.38 2.39
CA GLU A 138 -35.75 3.14 1.96
C GLU A 138 -35.68 3.63 0.50
N MET A 139 -34.55 3.40 -0.18
CA MET A 139 -34.33 3.80 -1.58
C MET A 139 -34.58 2.68 -2.61
N ILE A 140 -34.90 1.46 -2.16
CA ILE A 140 -35.33 0.31 -2.98
C ILE A 140 -36.79 0.01 -2.68
#